data_AF-A0A5F2AX08-F1
#
_entry.id   AF-A0A5F2AX08-F1
#
_cell.length_a   1.000
_cell.length_b   1.000
_cell.length_c   1.000
_cell.angle_alpha   90.00
_cell.angle_beta   90.00
_cell.angle_gamma   90.00
#
_symmetry.space_group_name_H-M   'P 1'
#
loop_
_entity.id
_entity.type
_entity.pdbx_description
1 polymer ?
#
loop_
_entity_poly.entity_id
_entity_poly.type
_entity_poly.pdbx_seq_one_letter_code
_entity_poly.pdbx_strand_id
1 'polypeptide(L)'
;LIQNQVLKMNSIGDDKCVILLGLDGSKQDVAQNFSKIKPLIGKHKGLYAGTHLGEQWIHSRYNMPFLRNHVMENGIGVDTMETSTTYDRVLNLHKEGIASLEKSIPGSIAMCHISHSYHEGACLYYTIIFPMDEKKPADQWFKMKRMVSDTFFQNGAPISHHHGVGFDHKVWYEKATSKPALLGLKAFKKEVDKKEILNPGKVFH
;
A
#
# COMPACT_ATOMS: atom_id res chain seq x y z
N LEU A 1 -26.95 13.23 0.05
CA LEU A 1 -28.15 13.11 0.92
C LEU A 1 -28.80 11.72 0.79
N ILE A 2 -29.23 11.30 -0.42
CA ILE A 2 -29.86 9.97 -0.65
C ILE A 2 -28.89 8.81 -0.38
N GLN A 3 -27.65 8.86 -0.89
CA GLN A 3 -26.64 7.82 -0.65
C GLN A 3 -26.43 7.54 0.84
N ASN A 4 -26.26 8.58 1.66
CA ASN A 4 -26.08 8.44 3.10
C ASN A 4 -27.31 7.83 3.79
N GLN A 5 -28.52 8.13 3.31
CA GLN A 5 -29.74 7.49 3.81
C GLN A 5 -29.77 6.00 3.44
N VAL A 6 -29.46 5.64 2.18
CA VAL A 6 -29.40 4.24 1.74
C VAL A 6 -28.36 3.44 2.53
N LEU A 7 -27.16 3.99 2.73
CA LEU A 7 -26.11 3.35 3.53
C LEU A 7 -26.56 3.17 4.99
N LYS A 8 -27.16 4.19 5.61
CA LYS A 8 -27.70 4.09 6.97
C LYS A 8 -28.80 3.04 7.10
N MET A 9 -29.72 2.95 6.13
CA MET A 9 -30.76 1.91 6.10
C MET A 9 -30.16 0.49 6.00
N ASN A 10 -28.97 0.35 5.43
CA ASN A 10 -28.21 -0.91 5.36
C ASN A 10 -27.23 -1.08 6.53
N SER A 11 -27.32 -0.26 7.59
CA SER A 11 -26.40 -0.28 8.74
C SER A 11 -24.92 -0.04 8.37
N ILE A 12 -24.66 0.69 7.29
CA ILE A 12 -23.33 1.09 6.84
C ILE A 12 -23.06 2.52 7.33
N GLY A 13 -22.13 2.65 8.28
CA GLY A 13 -21.83 3.89 8.99
C GLY A 13 -20.72 4.76 8.37
N ASP A 14 -20.10 5.57 9.21
CA ASP A 14 -19.04 6.49 8.78
C ASP A 14 -17.74 5.76 8.44
N ASP A 15 -17.42 4.69 9.17
CA ASP A 15 -16.26 3.80 8.97
C ASP A 15 -16.41 2.79 7.81
N LYS A 16 -17.25 3.11 6.82
CA LYS A 16 -17.49 2.26 5.66
C LYS A 16 -16.24 2.10 4.80
N CYS A 17 -16.05 0.90 4.27
CA CYS A 17 -15.06 0.61 3.24
C CYS A 17 -15.74 0.16 1.96
N VAL A 18 -15.03 0.28 0.83
CA VAL A 18 -15.47 -0.21 -0.47
C VAL A 18 -14.57 -1.36 -0.90
N ILE A 19 -15.18 -2.40 -1.48
CA ILE A 19 -14.47 -3.46 -2.21
C ILE A 19 -14.82 -3.28 -3.69
N LEU A 20 -13.79 -3.12 -4.52
CA LEU A 20 -13.93 -3.15 -5.96
C LEU A 20 -13.63 -4.57 -6.43
N LEU A 21 -14.61 -5.21 -7.07
CA LEU A 21 -14.50 -6.57 -7.59
C LEU A 21 -14.52 -6.54 -9.12
N GLY A 22 -13.44 -7.05 -9.73
CA GLY A 22 -13.38 -7.36 -11.15
C GLY A 22 -13.33 -8.87 -11.35
N LEU A 23 -14.11 -9.38 -12.30
CA LEU A 23 -14.06 -10.78 -12.74
C LEU A 23 -13.79 -10.77 -14.24
N ASP A 24 -12.83 -11.58 -14.68
CA ASP A 24 -12.46 -11.72 -16.08
C ASP A 24 -12.51 -13.19 -16.49
N GLY A 25 -12.81 -13.45 -17.76
CA GLY A 25 -13.05 -14.79 -18.32
C GLY A 25 -14.27 -14.84 -19.23
N SER A 26 -14.76 -16.05 -19.53
CA SER A 26 -15.97 -16.18 -20.34
C SER A 26 -17.19 -15.59 -19.61
N LYS A 27 -18.22 -15.17 -20.36
CA LYS A 27 -19.48 -14.70 -19.77
C LYS A 27 -20.07 -15.70 -18.79
N GLN A 28 -19.93 -16.99 -19.08
CA GLN A 28 -20.39 -18.07 -18.23
C GLN A 28 -19.59 -18.14 -16.92
N ASP A 29 -18.26 -18.08 -16.98
CA ASP A 29 -17.39 -18.12 -15.79
C ASP A 29 -17.64 -16.93 -14.87
N VAL A 30 -17.75 -15.72 -15.44
CA VAL A 30 -18.03 -14.50 -14.69
C VAL A 30 -19.38 -14.62 -13.98
N ALA A 31 -20.43 -15.05 -14.68
CA ALA A 31 -21.76 -15.22 -14.10
C ALA A 31 -21.77 -16.28 -12.98
N GLN A 32 -21.09 -17.41 -13.20
CA GLN A 32 -20.98 -18.49 -12.21
C GLN A 32 -20.16 -18.10 -10.98
N ASN A 33 -19.06 -17.37 -11.15
CA ASN A 33 -18.26 -16.91 -10.02
C ASN A 33 -18.97 -15.81 -9.24
N PHE A 34 -19.62 -14.86 -9.93
CA PHE A 34 -20.39 -13.82 -9.26
C PHE A 34 -21.58 -14.39 -8.47
N SER A 35 -22.25 -15.43 -8.98
CA SER A 35 -23.36 -16.07 -8.25
C SER A 35 -22.92 -16.75 -6.94
N LYS A 36 -21.66 -17.19 -6.86
CA LYS A 36 -21.04 -17.71 -5.61
C LYS A 36 -20.64 -16.59 -4.64
N ILE A 37 -20.17 -15.46 -5.17
CA ILE A 37 -19.70 -14.32 -4.36
C ILE A 37 -20.87 -13.52 -3.80
N LYS A 38 -21.90 -13.27 -4.60
CA LYS A 38 -23.03 -12.38 -4.24
C LYS A 38 -23.69 -12.72 -2.90
N PRO A 39 -23.94 -13.99 -2.53
CA PRO A 39 -24.49 -14.35 -1.22
C PRO A 39 -23.59 -13.95 -0.04
N LEU A 40 -22.26 -13.92 -0.23
CA LEU A 40 -21.30 -13.53 0.82
C LEU A 40 -21.44 -12.05 1.19
N ILE A 41 -21.82 -11.20 0.25
CA ILE A 41 -22.02 -9.77 0.49
C ILE A 41 -23.05 -9.57 1.60
N GLY A 42 -24.24 -10.18 1.46
CA GLY A 42 -25.29 -10.11 2.48
C GLY A 42 -24.90 -10.78 3.80
N LYS A 43 -24.21 -11.93 3.75
CA LYS A 43 -23.71 -12.64 4.94
C LYS A 43 -22.80 -11.77 5.81
N HIS A 44 -22.01 -10.91 5.18
CA HIS A 44 -21.09 -9.99 5.86
C HIS A 44 -21.64 -8.57 6.02
N LYS A 45 -22.97 -8.38 5.91
CA LYS A 45 -23.66 -7.08 6.04
C LYS A 45 -23.16 -6.01 5.05
N GLY A 46 -22.65 -6.45 3.91
CA GLY A 46 -22.26 -5.57 2.81
C GLY A 46 -23.46 -5.19 1.93
N LEU A 47 -23.28 -4.15 1.14
CA LEU A 47 -24.22 -3.70 0.12
C LEU A 47 -23.59 -3.84 -1.27
N TYR A 48 -24.28 -4.52 -2.18
CA TYR A 48 -23.88 -4.50 -3.59
C TYR A 48 -24.26 -3.15 -4.21
N ALA A 49 -23.25 -2.33 -4.49
CA ALA A 49 -23.42 -0.96 -4.98
C ALA A 49 -23.48 -0.84 -6.51
N GLY A 50 -23.61 -1.95 -7.24
CA GLY A 50 -23.55 -1.97 -8.71
C GLY A 50 -22.11 -1.98 -9.26
N THR A 51 -21.98 -1.78 -10.57
CA THR A 51 -20.69 -1.87 -11.30
C THR A 51 -20.01 -0.52 -11.53
N HIS A 52 -20.77 0.58 -11.47
CA HIS A 52 -20.32 1.91 -11.89
C HIS A 52 -19.03 2.37 -11.20
N LEU A 53 -18.88 2.14 -9.89
CA LEU A 53 -17.67 2.51 -9.15
C LEU A 53 -16.43 1.75 -9.67
N GLY A 54 -16.59 0.46 -9.98
CA GLY A 54 -15.52 -0.37 -10.54
C GLY A 54 -15.16 0.05 -11.97
N GLU A 55 -16.15 0.36 -12.79
CA GLU A 55 -15.98 0.88 -14.16
C GLU A 55 -15.23 2.22 -14.17
N GLN A 56 -15.63 3.17 -13.31
CA GLN A 56 -14.93 4.44 -13.18
C GLN A 56 -13.49 4.25 -12.69
N TRP A 57 -13.28 3.36 -11.72
CA TRP A 57 -11.95 3.08 -11.20
C TRP A 57 -11.04 2.48 -12.27
N ILE A 58 -11.49 1.48 -13.04
CA ILE A 58 -10.64 0.86 -14.06
C ILE A 58 -10.25 1.85 -15.17
N HIS A 59 -11.13 2.79 -15.52
CA HIS A 59 -10.83 3.84 -16.50
C HIS A 59 -9.89 4.93 -15.96
N SER A 60 -9.92 5.23 -14.66
CA SER A 60 -9.18 6.35 -14.07
C SER A 60 -7.92 5.96 -13.29
N ARG A 61 -7.70 4.68 -13.00
CA ARG A 61 -6.61 4.20 -12.12
C ARG A 61 -5.21 4.64 -12.53
N TYR A 62 -4.98 4.95 -13.81
CA TYR A 62 -3.68 5.40 -14.32
C TYR A 62 -3.48 6.92 -14.26
N ASN A 63 -4.50 7.68 -13.85
CA ASN A 63 -4.44 9.15 -13.83
C ASN A 63 -3.77 9.72 -12.57
N MET A 64 -3.68 8.94 -11.49
CA MET A 64 -3.15 9.40 -10.20
C MET A 64 -1.73 10.01 -10.28
N PRO A 65 -0.76 9.44 -11.03
CA PRO A 65 0.57 10.05 -11.15
C PRO A 65 0.56 11.45 -11.78
N PHE A 66 -0.39 11.74 -12.67
CA PHE A 66 -0.52 13.07 -13.27
C PHE A 66 -1.07 14.08 -12.25
N LEU A 67 -2.10 13.68 -11.50
CA LEU A 67 -2.65 14.51 -10.43
C LEU A 67 -1.60 14.82 -9.35
N ARG A 68 -0.77 13.82 -9.00
CA ARG A 68 0.32 13.95 -8.02
C ARG A 68 1.22 15.16 -8.31
N ASN A 69 1.68 15.31 -9.55
CA ASN A 69 2.60 16.38 -9.91
C ASN A 69 1.95 17.76 -9.71
N HIS A 70 0.69 17.92 -10.13
CA HIS A 70 -0.04 19.18 -9.99
C HIS A 70 -0.30 19.57 -8.53
N VAL A 71 -0.63 18.60 -7.66
CA VAL A 71 -0.85 18.90 -6.24
C VAL A 71 0.46 19.26 -5.52
N MET A 72 1.57 18.65 -5.91
CA MET A 72 2.90 18.97 -5.37
C MET A 72 3.36 20.37 -5.72
N GLU A 73 3.03 20.87 -6.91
CA GLU A 73 3.28 22.28 -7.29
C GLU A 73 2.55 23.28 -6.39
N ASN A 74 1.51 22.84 -5.68
CA ASN A 74 0.72 23.64 -4.75
C ASN A 74 1.07 23.36 -3.28
N GLY A 75 2.27 22.83 -3.00
CA GLY A 75 2.78 22.60 -1.65
C GLY A 75 2.21 21.37 -0.94
N ILE A 76 1.55 20.47 -1.67
CA ILE A 76 0.97 19.24 -1.12
C ILE A 76 1.77 18.03 -1.59
N GLY A 77 2.50 17.41 -0.66
CA GLY A 77 3.31 16.24 -0.89
C GLY A 77 2.44 15.02 -1.03
N VAL A 78 2.77 14.17 -1.99
CA VAL A 78 2.07 12.91 -2.21
C VAL A 78 3.08 11.81 -2.48
N ASP A 79 2.98 10.73 -1.70
CA ASP A 79 3.81 9.53 -1.89
C ASP A 79 2.98 8.27 -1.62
N THR A 80 3.53 7.11 -1.96
CA THR A 80 2.98 5.82 -1.60
C THR A 80 3.94 5.01 -0.75
N MET A 81 3.37 4.19 0.13
CA MET A 81 4.09 3.22 0.95
C MET A 81 3.29 1.93 0.97
N GLU A 82 3.98 0.81 1.11
CA GLU A 82 3.32 -0.48 1.13
C GLU A 82 4.09 -1.43 2.03
N THR A 83 3.36 -2.39 2.60
CA THR A 83 3.89 -3.49 3.38
C THR A 83 2.87 -4.63 3.38
N SER A 84 3.19 -5.76 3.99
CA SER A 84 2.28 -6.88 4.14
C SER A 84 2.28 -7.45 5.55
N THR A 85 1.20 -8.11 5.92
CA THR A 85 1.12 -8.81 7.20
C THR A 85 0.02 -9.86 7.19
N THR A 86 -0.05 -10.65 8.25
CA THR A 86 -1.07 -11.67 8.45
C THR A 86 -2.40 -11.04 8.89
N TYR A 87 -3.53 -11.71 8.62
CA TYR A 87 -4.86 -11.14 8.90
C TYR A 87 -5.10 -10.80 10.37
N ASP A 88 -4.52 -11.56 11.30
CA ASP A 88 -4.59 -11.31 12.74
C ASP A 88 -3.87 -10.01 13.16
N ARG A 89 -2.92 -9.53 12.36
CA ARG A 89 -2.11 -8.33 12.64
C ARG A 89 -2.48 -7.11 11.80
N VAL A 90 -3.31 -7.27 10.75
CA VAL A 90 -3.55 -6.23 9.73
C VAL A 90 -4.07 -4.91 10.31
N LEU A 91 -5.02 -4.96 11.24
CA LEU A 91 -5.61 -3.76 11.85
C LEU A 91 -4.62 -3.06 12.79
N ASN A 92 -3.84 -3.83 13.55
CA ASN A 92 -2.83 -3.25 14.43
C ASN A 92 -1.72 -2.58 13.62
N LEU A 93 -1.18 -3.26 12.60
CA LEU A 93 -0.15 -2.68 11.74
C LEU A 93 -0.65 -1.41 11.03
N HIS A 94 -1.91 -1.40 10.58
CA HIS A 94 -2.53 -0.22 10.01
C HIS A 94 -2.57 0.95 11.00
N LYS A 95 -3.09 0.71 12.21
CA LYS A 95 -3.17 1.72 13.26
C LYS A 95 -1.80 2.31 13.61
N GLU A 96 -0.79 1.47 13.82
CA GLU A 96 0.57 1.90 14.14
C GLU A 96 1.19 2.69 12.98
N GLY A 97 0.98 2.26 11.73
CA GLY A 97 1.40 2.97 10.54
C GLY A 97 0.83 4.40 10.47
N ILE A 98 -0.49 4.53 10.60
CA ILE A 98 -1.17 5.84 10.58
C ILE A 98 -0.70 6.74 11.73
N ALA A 99 -0.54 6.19 12.94
CA ALA A 99 -0.06 6.95 14.09
C ALA A 99 1.39 7.44 13.89
N SER A 100 2.26 6.60 13.32
CA SER A 100 3.66 6.97 13.02
C SER A 100 3.75 8.04 11.94
N LEU A 101 2.88 7.96 10.93
CA LEU A 101 2.79 8.95 9.86
C LEU A 101 2.39 10.31 10.43
N GLU A 102 1.30 10.37 11.21
CA GLU A 102 0.83 11.62 11.83
C GLU A 102 1.85 12.21 12.79
N LYS A 103 2.57 11.37 13.54
CA LYS A 103 3.68 11.81 14.39
C LYS A 103 4.84 12.38 13.57
N SER A 104 5.10 11.83 12.39
CA SER A 104 6.20 12.26 11.52
C SER A 104 5.92 13.59 10.83
N ILE A 105 4.68 13.79 10.37
CA ILE A 105 4.19 15.01 9.73
C ILE A 105 2.75 15.26 10.24
N PRO A 106 2.57 16.15 11.23
CA PRO A 106 1.24 16.50 11.71
C PRO A 106 0.34 17.06 10.60
N GLY A 107 -0.93 16.65 10.58
CA GLY A 107 -1.88 17.01 9.52
C GLY A 107 -1.72 16.20 8.23
N SER A 108 -0.95 15.11 8.27
CA SER A 108 -0.87 14.16 7.17
C SER A 108 -2.13 13.30 7.08
N ILE A 109 -2.45 12.86 5.88
CA ILE A 109 -3.58 11.98 5.62
C ILE A 109 -3.06 10.78 4.85
N ALA A 110 -3.50 9.58 5.23
CA ALA A 110 -3.27 8.39 4.43
C ALA A 110 -4.57 7.65 4.16
N MET A 111 -4.76 7.35 2.87
CA MET A 111 -5.75 6.38 2.43
C MET A 111 -5.05 5.03 2.32
N CYS A 112 -5.64 3.99 2.89
CA CYS A 112 -5.09 2.63 2.82
C CYS A 112 -6.09 1.69 2.16
N HIS A 113 -5.61 0.80 1.30
CA HIS A 113 -6.40 -0.31 0.78
C HIS A 113 -5.60 -1.62 0.82
N ILE A 114 -6.32 -2.74 0.88
CA ILE A 114 -5.73 -4.05 0.65
C ILE A 114 -5.61 -4.23 -0.86
N SER A 115 -4.38 -4.17 -1.36
CA SER A 115 -4.10 -4.29 -2.80
C SER A 115 -4.04 -5.75 -3.26
N HIS A 116 -3.62 -6.65 -2.36
CA HIS A 116 -3.47 -8.07 -2.59
C HIS A 116 -3.91 -8.84 -1.34
N SER A 117 -4.61 -9.94 -1.55
CA SER A 117 -5.04 -10.88 -0.51
C SER A 117 -4.44 -12.26 -0.78
N TYR A 118 -3.99 -12.92 0.28
CA TYR A 118 -3.39 -14.24 0.27
C TYR A 118 -4.14 -15.14 1.27
N HIS A 119 -3.77 -16.41 1.37
CA HIS A 119 -4.40 -17.32 2.32
C HIS A 119 -4.21 -16.88 3.78
N GLU A 120 -3.02 -16.38 4.13
CA GLU A 120 -2.68 -16.03 5.51
C GLU A 120 -2.62 -14.52 5.78
N GLY A 121 -2.71 -13.66 4.76
CA GLY A 121 -2.46 -12.23 4.93
C GLY A 121 -2.77 -11.35 3.75
N ALA A 122 -2.36 -10.09 3.85
CA ALA A 122 -2.69 -9.04 2.90
C ALA A 122 -1.57 -8.01 2.75
N CYS A 123 -1.52 -7.39 1.57
CA CYS A 123 -0.68 -6.21 1.31
C CYS A 123 -1.49 -4.93 1.63
N LEU A 124 -1.02 -4.14 2.59
CA LEU A 124 -1.53 -2.80 2.85
C LEU A 124 -0.81 -1.81 1.93
N TYR A 125 -1.57 -1.04 1.14
CA TYR A 125 -1.05 -0.02 0.25
C TYR A 125 -1.59 1.35 0.64
N TYR A 126 -0.68 2.26 0.94
CA TYR A 126 -0.97 3.60 1.41
C TYR A 126 -0.71 4.62 0.29
N THR A 127 -1.67 5.51 0.09
CA THR A 127 -1.47 6.79 -0.57
C THR A 127 -1.47 7.87 0.50
N ILE A 128 -0.33 8.55 0.65
CA ILE A 128 -0.06 9.54 1.68
C ILE A 128 -0.13 10.92 1.05
N ILE A 129 -0.81 11.85 1.72
CA ILE A 129 -0.94 13.26 1.34
C ILE A 129 -0.52 14.09 2.56
N PHE A 130 0.35 15.07 2.39
CA PHE A 130 0.89 15.86 3.51
C PHE A 130 1.29 17.27 3.09
N PRO A 131 1.29 18.26 4.00
CA PRO A 131 1.82 19.59 3.71
C PRO A 131 3.35 19.52 3.54
N MET A 132 3.87 20.03 2.42
CA MET A 132 5.31 20.07 2.17
C MET A 132 5.98 21.16 2.98
N ASP A 133 7.13 20.83 3.57
CA ASP A 133 8.05 21.83 4.08
C ASP A 133 8.61 22.68 2.91
N GLU A 134 8.43 23.99 2.97
CA GLU A 134 8.85 24.91 1.90
C GLU A 134 10.38 24.98 1.73
N LYS A 135 11.15 24.72 2.79
CA LYS A 135 12.60 24.90 2.82
C LYS A 135 13.35 23.58 2.67
N LYS A 136 12.81 22.51 3.25
CA LYS A 136 13.45 21.19 3.35
C LYS A 136 12.47 20.05 3.02
N PRO A 137 11.81 20.06 1.85
CA PRO A 137 10.80 19.05 1.51
C PRO A 137 11.41 17.64 1.43
N ALA A 138 12.65 17.51 0.95
CA ALA A 138 13.33 16.22 0.88
C ALA A 138 13.65 15.65 2.27
N ASP A 139 14.17 16.45 3.20
CA ASP A 139 14.48 15.99 4.56
C ASP A 139 13.21 15.58 5.32
N GLN A 140 12.13 16.35 5.17
CA GLN A 140 10.81 16.02 5.72
C GLN A 140 10.34 14.66 5.20
N TRP A 141 10.41 14.44 3.88
CA TRP A 141 10.05 13.18 3.24
C TRP A 141 10.90 12.01 3.75
N PHE A 142 12.24 12.15 3.77
CA PHE A 142 13.12 11.09 4.28
C PHE A 142 12.84 10.74 5.75
N LYS A 143 12.57 11.75 6.60
CA LYS A 143 12.23 11.54 8.00
C LYS A 143 10.91 10.78 8.15
N MET A 144 9.89 11.14 7.37
CA MET A 144 8.60 10.44 7.34
C MET A 144 8.78 8.99 6.87
N LYS A 145 9.44 8.77 5.73
CA LYS A 145 9.68 7.41 5.20
C LYS A 145 10.41 6.54 6.21
N ARG A 146 11.46 7.07 6.85
CA ARG A 146 12.20 6.31 7.86
C ARG A 146 11.36 5.99 9.08
N MET A 147 10.60 6.95 9.62
CA MET A 147 9.77 6.72 10.81
C MET A 147 8.67 5.68 10.57
N VAL A 148 7.99 5.76 9.43
CA VAL A 148 6.92 4.80 9.07
C VAL A 148 7.52 3.41 8.78
N SER A 149 8.63 3.34 8.03
CA SER A 149 9.33 2.08 7.75
C SER A 149 9.89 1.42 9.01
N ASP A 150 10.45 2.19 9.95
CA ASP A 150 10.88 1.67 11.25
C ASP A 150 9.70 1.10 12.04
N THR A 151 8.54 1.77 12.00
CA THR A 151 7.31 1.31 12.67
C THR A 151 6.83 -0.02 12.08
N PHE A 152 6.78 -0.15 10.75
CA PHE A 152 6.41 -1.41 10.10
C PHE A 152 7.39 -2.54 10.45
N PHE A 153 8.69 -2.26 10.38
CA PHE A 153 9.73 -3.23 10.69
C PHE A 153 9.66 -3.71 12.15
N GLN A 154 9.47 -2.79 13.11
CA GLN A 154 9.33 -3.13 14.54
C GLN A 154 8.08 -3.96 14.85
N ASN A 155 7.03 -3.81 14.05
CA ASN A 155 5.82 -4.64 14.12
C ASN A 155 5.97 -5.99 13.38
N GLY A 156 7.18 -6.31 12.89
CA GLY A 156 7.48 -7.57 12.22
C GLY A 156 6.83 -7.70 10.83
N ALA A 157 6.58 -6.57 10.17
CA ALA A 157 6.12 -6.55 8.78
C ALA A 157 7.32 -6.49 7.82
N PRO A 158 7.25 -7.15 6.64
CA PRO A 158 8.26 -6.99 5.60
C PRO A 158 8.36 -5.53 5.14
N ILE A 159 9.58 -5.07 4.83
CA ILE A 159 9.81 -3.68 4.42
C ILE A 159 9.15 -3.34 3.07
N SER A 160 8.89 -4.34 2.25
CA SER A 160 8.22 -4.19 0.97
C SER A 160 7.53 -5.50 0.57
N HIS A 161 6.35 -5.38 -0.02
CA HIS A 161 5.66 -6.44 -0.76
C HIS A 161 6.07 -6.44 -2.23
N HIS A 162 6.14 -5.27 -2.88
CA HIS A 162 6.36 -5.19 -4.33
C HIS A 162 7.13 -3.97 -4.83
N HIS A 163 7.33 -2.92 -4.04
CA HIS A 163 8.19 -1.79 -4.43
C HIS A 163 9.68 -2.18 -4.50
N GLY A 164 10.08 -3.23 -3.78
CA GLY A 164 11.46 -3.72 -3.73
C GLY A 164 12.31 -3.02 -2.68
N VAL A 165 13.62 -3.26 -2.75
CA VAL A 165 14.58 -2.76 -1.74
C VAL A 165 15.09 -1.37 -2.12
N GLY A 166 15.94 -1.29 -3.15
CA GLY A 166 16.55 -0.02 -3.56
C GLY A 166 17.30 0.69 -2.41
N PHE A 167 17.66 1.96 -2.63
CA PHE A 167 18.31 2.73 -1.56
C PHE A 167 17.37 2.97 -0.37
N ASP A 168 16.09 3.14 -0.65
CA ASP A 168 15.07 3.54 0.32
C ASP A 168 14.87 2.48 1.40
N HIS A 169 14.91 1.19 1.07
CA HIS A 169 14.61 0.11 2.02
C HIS A 169 15.84 -0.72 2.42
N LYS A 170 17.02 -0.46 1.83
CA LYS A 170 18.25 -1.25 2.03
C LYS A 170 18.56 -1.54 3.49
N VAL A 171 18.49 -0.53 4.35
CA VAL A 171 18.86 -0.66 5.77
C VAL A 171 18.00 -1.68 6.50
N TRP A 172 16.71 -1.76 6.20
CA TRP A 172 15.82 -2.76 6.80
C TRP A 172 15.98 -4.13 6.15
N TYR A 173 16.22 -4.18 4.83
CA TYR A 173 16.52 -5.44 4.15
C TYR A 173 17.79 -6.10 4.72
N GLU A 174 18.87 -5.34 4.92
CA GLU A 174 20.10 -5.85 5.53
C GLU A 174 19.89 -6.31 6.98
N LYS A 175 19.00 -5.66 7.74
CA LYS A 175 18.63 -6.08 9.10
C LYS A 175 17.75 -7.34 9.13
N ALA A 176 16.83 -7.48 8.17
CA ALA A 176 15.93 -8.62 8.05
C ALA A 176 16.63 -9.88 7.53
N THR A 177 17.68 -9.69 6.72
CA THR A 177 18.33 -10.78 6.00
C THR A 177 19.49 -11.35 6.82
N SER A 178 19.57 -12.67 6.88
CA SER A 178 20.66 -13.33 7.60
C SER A 178 22.03 -13.01 6.97
N LYS A 179 23.06 -12.92 7.81
CA LYS A 179 24.44 -12.66 7.36
C LYS A 179 24.90 -13.65 6.27
N PRO A 180 24.66 -14.98 6.37
CA PRO A 180 25.03 -15.91 5.30
C PRO A 180 24.31 -15.65 3.98
N ALA A 181 23.01 -15.29 4.00
CA ALA A 181 22.27 -14.97 2.78
C ALA A 181 22.83 -13.71 2.10
N LEU A 182 23.13 -12.66 2.87
CA LEU A 182 23.77 -11.46 2.34
C LEU A 182 25.15 -11.77 1.74
N LEU A 183 25.97 -12.59 2.39
CA LEU A 183 27.28 -13.01 1.87
C LEU A 183 27.14 -13.81 0.56
N GLY A 184 26.17 -14.73 0.49
CA GLY A 184 25.88 -15.49 -0.72
C GLY A 184 25.50 -14.58 -1.90
N LEU A 185 24.61 -13.61 -1.66
CA LEU A 185 24.22 -12.63 -2.68
C LEU A 185 25.39 -11.76 -3.15
N LYS A 186 26.26 -11.32 -2.23
CA LYS A 186 27.48 -10.57 -2.56
C LYS A 186 28.45 -11.40 -3.40
N ALA A 187 28.67 -12.66 -3.02
CA ALA A 187 29.54 -13.57 -3.78
C ALA A 187 29.00 -13.79 -5.20
N PHE A 188 27.70 -14.05 -5.33
CA PHE A 188 27.05 -14.17 -6.63
C PHE A 188 27.20 -12.91 -7.48
N LYS A 189 26.89 -11.73 -6.91
CA LYS A 189 27.03 -10.42 -7.57
C LYS A 189 28.46 -10.19 -8.08
N LYS A 190 29.47 -10.51 -7.26
CA LYS A 190 30.88 -10.36 -7.62
C LYS A 190 31.27 -11.24 -8.81
N GLU A 191 30.74 -12.45 -8.93
CA GLU A 191 31.06 -13.33 -10.07
C GLU A 191 30.39 -12.87 -11.36
N VAL A 192 29.13 -12.42 -11.30
CA VAL A 192 28.38 -12.03 -12.51
C VAL A 192 28.64 -10.58 -12.95
N ASP A 193 29.10 -9.71 -12.05
CA ASP A 193 29.36 -8.28 -12.32
C ASP A 193 30.66 -7.80 -11.65
N LYS A 194 31.78 -8.37 -12.09
CA LYS A 194 33.13 -8.10 -11.55
C LYS A 194 33.54 -6.62 -11.59
N LYS A 195 32.94 -5.82 -12.48
CA LYS A 195 33.25 -4.40 -12.65
C LYS A 195 32.22 -3.48 -11.97
N GLU A 196 31.24 -4.06 -11.26
CA GLU A 196 30.17 -3.33 -10.56
C GLU A 196 29.38 -2.34 -11.43
N ILE A 197 29.17 -2.67 -12.71
CA ILE A 197 28.48 -1.78 -13.66
C ILE A 197 26.95 -1.91 -13.59
N LEU A 198 26.43 -3.01 -13.05
CA LEU A 198 25.00 -3.28 -12.97
C LEU A 198 24.43 -2.72 -11.66
N ASN A 199 24.16 -1.42 -11.66
CA ASN A 199 23.38 -0.70 -10.64
C ASN A 199 23.88 -0.91 -9.19
N PRO A 200 25.11 -0.46 -8.86
CA PRO A 200 25.77 -0.77 -7.60
C PRO A 200 25.06 -0.17 -6.36
N GLY A 201 25.19 -0.86 -5.22
CA GLY A 201 24.80 -0.35 -3.90
C GLY A 201 23.30 -0.37 -3.54
N LYS A 202 22.45 -0.93 -4.40
CA LYS A 202 20.98 -0.89 -4.24
C LYS A 202 20.40 -1.87 -3.22
N VAL A 203 20.98 -3.06 -3.07
CA VAL A 203 20.40 -4.12 -2.20
C VAL A 203 21.28 -4.38 -0.98
N PHE A 204 22.58 -4.27 -1.17
CA PHE A 204 23.62 -4.42 -0.14
C PHE A 204 24.86 -3.66 -0.59
N HIS A 205 25.75 -3.36 0.36
CA HIS A 205 27.12 -2.94 0.07
C HIS A 205 28.03 -4.13 -0.24
#